data_AF-A0A8J8PVQ2-F1
#
_entry.id   AF-A0A8J8PVQ2-F1
#
_cell.length_a   1.000
_cell.length_b   1.000
_cell.length_c   1.000
_cell.angle_alpha   90.00
_cell.angle_beta   90.00
_cell.angle_gamma   90.00
#
_symmetry.space_group_name_H-M   'P 1'
#
loop_
_entity.id
_entity.type
_entity.pdbx_description
1 polymer ?
#
loop_
_entity_poly.entity_id
_entity_poly.type
_entity_poly.pdbx_seq_one_letter_code
_entity_poly.pdbx_strand_id
1 'polypeptide(L)'
;MRKYGVADTTFSRVDMGSIAYKVIQSEDDDSQIVRYTVPGIKDLPVAAKRLIDEGCDGVITLGWVGKTMLDKYSYLAASIGLIFVQILTSKHVIDVTVHEDEAEDEEKLKEIAIDRATKHARNLVKLVRDGKNALTPFAGKGLRQGYRDAGEID
;
A
#
# COMPACT_ATOMS: atom_id res chain seq x y z
N MET A 1 20.64 -6.54 -4.23
CA MET A 1 19.99 -5.23 -4.10
C MET A 1 18.50 -5.49 -3.93
N ARG A 2 17.89 -5.02 -2.84
CA ARG A 2 16.45 -5.19 -2.60
C ARG A 2 15.68 -4.36 -3.62
N LYS A 3 14.59 -4.91 -4.15
CA LYS A 3 13.80 -4.22 -5.18
C LYS A 3 12.35 -4.05 -4.72
N TYR A 4 11.87 -2.82 -4.63
CA TYR A 4 10.51 -2.49 -4.23
C TYR A 4 9.67 -2.07 -5.44
N GLY A 5 8.45 -2.58 -5.52
CA GLY A 5 7.47 -2.14 -6.50
C GLY A 5 6.51 -1.11 -5.91
N VAL A 6 6.25 -0.03 -6.64
CA VAL A 6 5.24 0.98 -6.30
C VAL A 6 4.23 1.03 -7.43
N ALA A 7 3.01 0.53 -7.20
CA ALA A 7 1.92 0.66 -8.17
C ALA A 7 0.87 1.65 -7.68
N ASP A 8 0.51 2.61 -8.50
CA ASP A 8 -0.48 3.64 -8.16
C ASP A 8 -1.43 3.92 -9.33
N THR A 9 -2.40 4.81 -9.12
CA THR A 9 -3.45 5.03 -10.10
C THR A 9 -3.60 6.48 -10.52
N THR A 10 -3.99 6.71 -11.78
CA THR A 10 -4.43 8.03 -12.25
C THR A 10 -5.78 8.45 -11.66
N PHE A 11 -6.57 7.48 -11.16
CA PHE A 11 -7.84 7.75 -10.48
C PHE A 11 -7.64 8.35 -9.08
N SER A 12 -6.49 8.09 -8.45
CA SER A 12 -6.15 8.62 -7.14
C SER A 12 -6.06 10.15 -7.16
N ARG A 13 -6.71 10.78 -6.19
CA ARG A 13 -6.72 12.25 -6.04
C ARG A 13 -5.51 12.80 -5.27
N VAL A 14 -4.66 11.91 -4.77
CA VAL A 14 -3.41 12.23 -4.06
C VAL A 14 -2.30 11.37 -4.65
N ASP A 15 -1.16 11.99 -4.97
CA ASP A 15 0.05 11.29 -5.45
C ASP A 15 0.76 10.56 -4.31
N MET A 16 0.13 9.46 -3.87
CA MET A 16 0.69 8.57 -2.85
C MET A 16 1.93 7.83 -3.35
N GLY A 17 2.10 7.67 -4.67
CA GLY A 17 3.25 6.98 -5.26
C GLY A 17 4.55 7.72 -4.98
N SER A 18 4.56 9.04 -5.15
CA SER A 18 5.73 9.86 -4.81
C SER A 18 6.03 9.88 -3.31
N ILE A 19 5.01 9.76 -2.45
CA ILE A 19 5.18 9.66 -0.99
C ILE A 19 5.83 8.33 -0.63
N ALA A 20 5.29 7.21 -1.12
CA ALA A 20 5.84 5.89 -0.89
C ALA A 20 7.29 5.79 -1.40
N TYR A 21 7.58 6.32 -2.59
CA TYR A 21 8.93 6.38 -3.14
C TYR A 21 9.91 7.05 -2.17
N LYS A 22 9.59 8.27 -1.71
CA LYS A 22 10.46 9.03 -0.81
C LYS A 22 10.72 8.29 0.50
N VAL A 23 9.68 7.68 1.07
CA VAL A 23 9.79 6.93 2.31
C VAL A 23 10.66 5.69 2.13
N ILE A 24 10.40 4.87 1.10
CA ILE A 24 11.19 3.68 0.82
C ILE A 24 12.67 4.06 0.62
N GLN A 25 12.94 5.08 -0.20
CA GLN A 25 14.30 5.56 -0.47
C GLN A 25 15.01 6.06 0.80
N SER A 26 14.27 6.67 1.74
CA SER A 26 14.85 7.14 3.00
C SER A 26 15.10 6.03 4.03
N GLU A 27 14.29 4.96 3.98
CA GLU A 27 14.39 3.84 4.92
C GLU A 27 15.37 2.77 4.44
N ASP A 28 15.56 2.63 3.12
CA ASP A 28 16.48 1.66 2.48
C ASP A 28 17.13 2.33 1.25
N ASP A 29 18.19 3.09 1.49
CA ASP A 29 18.89 3.94 0.51
C ASP A 29 19.63 3.15 -0.58
N ASP A 30 20.07 1.93 -0.26
CA ASP A 30 20.72 1.00 -1.18
C ASP A 30 19.72 0.18 -2.05
N SER A 31 18.43 0.50 -2.01
CA SER A 31 17.40 -0.24 -2.73
C SER A 31 17.09 0.29 -4.12
N GLN A 32 16.50 -0.56 -4.95
CA GLN A 32 15.92 -0.15 -6.24
C GLN A 32 14.40 -0.03 -6.09
N ILE A 33 13.83 1.04 -6.63
CA ILE A 33 12.38 1.26 -6.67
C ILE A 33 11.92 1.27 -8.13
N VAL A 34 10.90 0.46 -8.45
CA VAL A 34 10.24 0.46 -9.77
C VAL A 34 8.80 0.91 -9.59
N ARG A 35 8.39 1.94 -10.35
CA ARG A 35 7.04 2.50 -10.29
C ARG A 35 6.24 2.11 -11.52
N TYR A 36 4.97 1.74 -11.33
CA TYR A 36 4.04 1.44 -12.41
C TYR A 36 2.65 2.05 -12.12
N THR A 37 2.29 3.09 -12.87
CA THR A 37 0.97 3.74 -12.78
C THR A 37 -0.04 3.12 -13.73
N VAL A 38 -1.24 2.83 -13.24
CA VAL A 38 -2.37 2.26 -14.00
C VAL A 38 -3.62 3.16 -13.91
N PRO A 39 -4.68 2.93 -14.71
CA PRO A 39 -5.86 3.78 -14.68
C PRO A 39 -6.57 3.82 -13.31
N GLY A 40 -6.84 2.66 -12.72
CA GLY A 40 -7.60 2.56 -11.46
C GLY A 40 -7.36 1.27 -10.69
N ILE A 41 -8.09 1.08 -9.59
CA ILE A 41 -7.87 -0.02 -8.63
C ILE A 41 -8.01 -1.43 -9.24
N LYS A 42 -8.83 -1.59 -10.28
CA LYS A 42 -9.03 -2.89 -10.96
C LYS A 42 -7.78 -3.36 -11.70
N ASP A 43 -6.87 -2.45 -12.03
CA ASP A 43 -5.63 -2.74 -12.74
C ASP A 43 -4.44 -2.98 -11.79
N LEU A 44 -4.59 -2.65 -10.50
CA LEU A 44 -3.55 -2.85 -9.48
C LEU A 44 -3.13 -4.32 -9.31
N PRO A 45 -4.02 -5.33 -9.37
CA PRO A 45 -3.61 -6.73 -9.28
C PRO A 45 -2.60 -7.13 -10.36
N VAL A 46 -2.87 -6.79 -11.63
CA VAL A 46 -1.94 -7.13 -12.71
C VAL A 46 -0.66 -6.30 -12.65
N ALA A 47 -0.74 -5.03 -12.22
CA ALA A 47 0.44 -4.20 -11.99
C ALA A 47 1.36 -4.80 -10.91
N ALA A 48 0.78 -5.19 -9.77
CA ALA A 48 1.52 -5.81 -8.68
C ALA A 48 2.18 -7.13 -9.13
N LYS A 49 1.42 -7.98 -9.84
CA LYS A 49 1.97 -9.24 -10.36
C LYS A 49 3.14 -9.02 -11.31
N ARG A 50 3.03 -8.05 -12.23
CA ARG A 50 4.11 -7.71 -13.16
C ARG A 50 5.35 -7.20 -12.46
N LEU A 51 5.21 -6.30 -11.49
CA LEU A 51 6.35 -5.80 -10.70
C LEU A 51 7.07 -6.93 -9.97
N ILE A 52 6.32 -7.89 -9.42
CA ILE A 52 6.91 -9.09 -8.79
C ILE A 52 7.63 -9.95 -9.82
N ASP A 53 7.04 -10.17 -11.00
CA ASP A 53 7.67 -10.93 -12.09
C ASP A 53 8.93 -10.26 -12.64
N GLU A 54 9.00 -8.93 -12.56
CA GLU A 54 10.21 -8.13 -12.84
C GLU A 54 11.24 -8.17 -11.70
N GLY A 55 11.01 -8.97 -10.65
CA GLY A 55 11.94 -9.23 -9.56
C GLY A 55 11.78 -8.34 -8.33
N CYS A 56 10.66 -7.63 -8.16
CA CYS A 56 10.40 -6.93 -6.90
C CYS A 56 10.21 -7.92 -5.74
N ASP A 57 10.86 -7.64 -4.60
CA ASP A 57 10.80 -8.43 -3.37
C ASP A 57 9.53 -8.18 -2.55
N GLY A 58 8.85 -7.08 -2.84
CA GLY A 58 7.53 -6.73 -2.33
C GLY A 58 7.00 -5.51 -3.05
N VAL A 59 5.68 -5.35 -3.04
CA VAL A 59 4.99 -4.27 -3.75
C VAL A 59 4.08 -3.50 -2.79
N ILE A 60 3.99 -2.19 -2.94
CA ILE A 60 2.93 -1.36 -2.37
C ILE A 60 1.99 -0.93 -3.50
N THR A 61 0.69 -1.13 -3.31
CA THR A 61 -0.35 -0.68 -4.25
C THR A 61 -1.14 0.48 -3.65
N LEU A 62 -1.37 1.53 -4.42
CA LEU A 62 -1.86 2.82 -3.94
C LEU A 62 -3.14 3.21 -4.70
N GLY A 63 -4.27 2.80 -4.15
CA GLY A 63 -5.60 2.91 -4.75
C GLY A 63 -6.47 4.02 -4.15
N TRP A 64 -7.52 4.37 -4.88
CA TRP A 64 -8.52 5.34 -4.46
C TRP A 64 -9.91 4.83 -4.85
N VAL A 65 -10.87 4.98 -3.94
CA VAL A 65 -12.23 4.43 -4.10
C VAL A 65 -13.24 5.56 -3.91
N GLY A 66 -14.12 5.73 -4.89
CA GLY A 66 -15.21 6.71 -4.82
C GLY A 66 -16.25 6.38 -3.75
N LYS A 67 -17.21 7.29 -3.55
CA LYS A 67 -18.21 7.21 -2.47
C LYS A 67 -19.32 6.18 -2.72
N THR A 68 -19.45 5.64 -3.93
CA THR A 68 -20.60 4.81 -4.27
C THR A 68 -20.42 3.35 -3.83
N MET A 69 -21.53 2.64 -3.63
CA MET A 69 -21.48 1.20 -3.38
C MET A 69 -20.83 0.42 -4.53
N LEU A 70 -20.97 0.90 -5.78
CA LEU A 70 -20.34 0.29 -6.95
C LEU A 70 -18.81 0.41 -6.89
N ASP A 71 -18.29 1.51 -6.35
CA ASP A 71 -16.85 1.70 -6.14
C ASP A 71 -16.33 0.71 -5.09
N LYS A 72 -17.09 0.49 -4.00
CA LYS A 72 -16.75 -0.51 -2.97
C LYS A 72 -16.74 -1.93 -3.51
N TYR A 73 -17.67 -2.29 -4.40
CA TYR A 73 -17.63 -3.59 -5.09
C TYR A 73 -16.44 -3.72 -6.03
N SER A 74 -16.08 -2.65 -6.73
CA SER A 74 -14.87 -2.62 -7.55
C SER A 74 -13.61 -2.82 -6.71
N TYR A 75 -13.55 -2.22 -5.52
CA TYR A 75 -12.47 -2.43 -4.56
C TYR A 75 -12.43 -3.87 -4.04
N LEU A 76 -13.58 -4.44 -3.66
CA LEU A 76 -13.62 -5.84 -3.21
C LEU A 76 -13.05 -6.79 -4.27
N ALA A 77 -13.44 -6.62 -5.53
CA ALA A 77 -12.91 -7.42 -6.64
C ALA A 77 -11.39 -7.23 -6.82
N ALA A 78 -10.90 -5.99 -6.75
CA ALA A 78 -9.48 -5.67 -6.82
C ALA A 78 -8.69 -6.28 -5.65
N SER A 79 -9.20 -6.17 -4.42
CA SER A 79 -8.58 -6.69 -3.20
C SER A 79 -8.46 -8.21 -3.23
N ILE A 80 -9.50 -8.91 -3.71
CA ILE A 80 -9.43 -10.37 -3.97
C ILE A 80 -8.32 -10.68 -4.98
N GLY A 81 -8.20 -9.90 -6.05
CA GLY A 81 -7.12 -10.03 -7.01
C GLY A 81 -5.73 -9.88 -6.38
N LEU A 82 -5.53 -8.87 -5.53
CA LEU A 82 -4.27 -8.64 -4.81
C LEU A 82 -3.95 -9.78 -3.84
N ILE A 83 -4.95 -10.34 -3.15
CA ILE A 83 -4.79 -11.54 -2.31
C ILE A 83 -4.28 -12.72 -3.14
N PHE A 84 -4.89 -12.97 -4.31
CA PHE A 84 -4.41 -14.03 -5.22
C PHE A 84 -2.97 -13.78 -5.68
N VAL A 85 -2.59 -12.55 -6.01
CA VAL A 85 -1.21 -12.21 -6.38
C VAL A 85 -0.24 -12.58 -5.26
N GLN A 86 -0.56 -12.26 -4.00
CA GLN A 86 0.29 -12.60 -2.86
C GLN A 86 0.45 -14.11 -2.69
N ILE A 87 -0.66 -14.85 -2.74
CA ILE A 87 -0.65 -16.32 -2.57
C ILE A 87 0.15 -16.98 -3.70
N LEU A 88 -0.06 -16.56 -4.95
CA LEU A 88 0.56 -17.16 -6.12
C LEU A 88 2.06 -16.84 -6.25
N THR A 89 2.51 -15.75 -5.66
CA THR A 89 3.92 -15.32 -5.76
C THR A 89 4.72 -15.51 -4.47
N SER A 90 4.04 -15.77 -3.34
CA SER A 90 4.67 -15.79 -2.01
C SER A 90 5.44 -14.49 -1.69
N LYS A 91 5.03 -13.37 -2.29
CA LYS A 91 5.58 -12.04 -2.02
C LYS A 91 4.48 -11.14 -1.47
N HIS A 92 4.86 -10.24 -0.56
CA HIS A 92 3.91 -9.31 0.03
C HIS A 92 3.48 -8.24 -0.97
N VAL A 93 2.18 -7.96 -0.98
CA VAL A 93 1.57 -6.82 -1.66
C VAL A 93 0.82 -6.02 -0.60
N ILE A 94 1.35 -4.86 -0.25
CA ILE A 94 0.76 -3.97 0.76
C ILE A 94 -0.29 -3.10 0.08
N ASP A 95 -1.56 -3.45 0.27
CA ASP A 95 -2.71 -2.70 -0.25
C ASP A 95 -2.96 -1.43 0.58
N VAL A 96 -2.72 -0.28 -0.05
CA VAL A 96 -3.02 1.05 0.48
C VAL A 96 -4.10 1.68 -0.38
N THR A 97 -5.34 1.51 0.05
CA THR A 97 -6.50 2.09 -0.61
C THR A 97 -7.17 3.10 0.31
N VAL A 98 -7.53 4.28 -0.22
CA VAL A 98 -8.27 5.33 0.49
C VAL A 98 -9.67 5.45 -0.11
N HIS A 99 -10.70 5.40 0.73
CA HIS A 99 -12.09 5.61 0.32
C HIS A 99 -12.51 7.05 0.60
N GLU A 100 -13.20 7.67 -0.34
CA GLU A 100 -13.65 9.06 -0.20
C GLU A 100 -14.67 9.30 0.93
N ASP A 101 -15.24 8.24 1.51
CA ASP A 101 -16.14 8.32 2.65
C ASP A 101 -15.44 8.16 4.02
N GLU A 102 -14.11 8.03 4.03
CA GLU A 102 -13.30 8.00 5.26
C GLU A 102 -13.18 9.36 5.96
N ALA A 103 -13.47 10.45 5.24
CA ALA A 103 -13.47 11.81 5.76
C ALA A 103 -14.53 12.66 5.06
N GLU A 104 -15.05 13.66 5.78
CA GLU A 104 -16.05 14.58 5.24
C GLU A 104 -15.42 15.68 4.37
N ASP A 105 -14.17 16.03 4.62
CA ASP A 105 -13.43 17.08 3.92
C ASP A 105 -12.17 16.55 3.19
N GLU A 106 -11.80 17.24 2.11
CA GLU A 106 -10.70 16.84 1.23
C GLU A 106 -9.32 17.02 1.88
N GLU A 107 -9.17 17.98 2.80
CA GLU A 107 -7.92 18.17 3.52
C GLU A 107 -7.64 16.97 4.42
N LYS A 108 -8.65 16.52 5.16
CA LYS A 108 -8.54 15.35 6.02
C LYS A 108 -8.32 14.07 5.24
N LEU A 109 -8.99 13.93 4.10
CA LEU A 109 -8.78 12.78 3.20
C LEU A 109 -7.34 12.74 2.66
N LYS A 110 -6.78 13.92 2.34
CA LYS A 110 -5.38 14.05 1.95
C LYS A 110 -4.42 13.70 3.09
N GLU A 111 -4.70 14.14 4.33
CA GLU A 111 -3.91 13.74 5.50
C GLU A 111 -3.90 12.22 5.70
N ILE A 112 -5.07 11.57 5.60
CA ILE A 112 -5.21 10.11 5.71
C ILE A 112 -4.37 9.42 4.64
N ALA A 113 -4.47 9.88 3.38
CA ALA A 113 -3.71 9.33 2.26
C ALA A 113 -2.19 9.43 2.49
N ILE A 114 -1.70 10.59 2.95
CA ILE A 114 -0.28 10.83 3.25
C ILE A 114 0.19 9.92 4.38
N ASP A 115 -0.54 9.88 5.51
CA ASP A 115 -0.16 9.07 6.68
C ASP A 115 -0.16 7.57 6.35
N ARG A 116 -1.19 7.10 5.64
CA ARG A 116 -1.33 5.69 5.25
C ARG A 116 -0.22 5.27 4.30
N ALA A 117 0.02 6.04 3.22
CA ALA A 117 1.12 5.76 2.29
C ALA A 117 2.47 5.74 3.01
N THR A 118 2.72 6.68 3.92
CA THR A 118 3.97 6.77 4.69
C THR A 118 4.18 5.56 5.60
N LYS A 119 3.20 5.24 6.43
CA LYS A 119 3.32 4.14 7.41
C LYS A 119 3.38 2.77 6.73
N HIS A 120 2.61 2.56 5.67
CA HIS A 120 2.65 1.30 4.94
C HIS A 120 3.92 1.12 4.10
N ALA A 121 4.49 2.20 3.55
CA ALA A 121 5.80 2.14 2.92
C ALA A 121 6.88 1.68 3.90
N ARG A 122 6.87 2.18 5.14
CA ARG A 122 7.77 1.69 6.20
C ARG A 122 7.54 0.22 6.54
N ASN A 123 6.28 -0.22 6.60
CA ASN A 123 5.96 -1.62 6.85
C ASN A 123 6.45 -2.53 5.72
N LEU A 124 6.33 -2.10 4.46
CA LEU A 124 6.88 -2.82 3.32
C LEU A 124 8.39 -2.99 3.46
N VAL A 125 9.12 -1.91 3.77
CA VAL A 125 10.58 -1.96 3.98
C VAL A 125 10.93 -2.92 5.11
N LYS A 126 10.27 -2.83 6.28
CA LYS A 126 10.49 -3.75 7.40
C LYS A 126 10.31 -5.22 6.99
N LEU A 127 9.22 -5.53 6.29
CA LEU A 127 8.92 -6.91 5.90
C LEU A 127 9.92 -7.47 4.88
N VAL A 128 10.31 -6.66 3.89
CA VAL A 128 11.24 -7.07 2.82
C VAL A 128 12.69 -7.11 3.31
N ARG A 129 13.13 -6.06 4.02
CA ARG A 129 14.52 -5.89 4.46
C ARG A 129 14.84 -6.70 5.71
N ASP A 130 13.98 -6.60 6.72
CA ASP A 130 14.23 -7.12 8.07
C ASP A 130 13.53 -8.47 8.30
N GLY A 131 12.66 -8.88 7.36
CA GLY A 131 12.03 -10.20 7.31
C GLY A 131 10.85 -10.38 8.27
N LYS A 132 10.35 -11.61 8.35
CA LYS A 132 9.08 -11.95 9.03
C LYS A 132 8.98 -11.56 10.51
N ASN A 133 10.12 -11.40 11.19
CA ASN A 133 10.14 -11.06 12.63
C ASN A 133 10.14 -9.55 12.89
N ALA A 134 10.26 -8.71 11.84
CA ALA A 134 10.40 -7.27 11.98
C ALA A 134 9.22 -6.60 12.68
N LEU A 135 8.02 -7.18 12.55
CA LEU A 135 6.80 -6.66 13.15
C LEU A 135 6.39 -7.37 14.45
N THR A 136 7.06 -8.46 14.83
CA THR A 136 6.72 -9.27 16.02
C THR A 136 6.68 -8.45 17.32
N PRO A 137 7.60 -7.51 17.59
CA PRO A 137 7.54 -6.69 18.81
C PRO A 137 6.30 -5.81 18.93
N PHE A 138 5.59 -5.57 17.83
CA PHE A 138 4.39 -4.72 17.77
C PHE A 138 3.09 -5.54 17.73
N ALA A 139 3.17 -6.87 17.83
CA ALA A 139 2.01 -7.74 17.84
C ALA A 139 1.06 -7.36 19.00
N GLY A 140 -0.23 -7.16 18.69
CA GLY A 140 -1.25 -6.81 19.68
C GLY A 140 -1.29 -5.35 20.13
N LYS A 141 -0.43 -4.46 19.61
CA LYS A 141 -0.32 -3.06 20.07
C LYS A 141 -1.37 -2.09 19.49
N GLY A 142 -2.26 -2.56 18.61
CA GLY A 142 -3.33 -1.73 18.05
C GLY A 142 -2.87 -0.56 17.16
N LEU A 143 -1.71 -0.67 16.50
CA LEU A 143 -1.17 0.37 15.62
C LEU A 143 -2.06 0.60 14.38
N ARG A 144 -2.33 1.87 14.03
CA ARG A 144 -3.19 2.26 12.89
C ARG A 144 -2.46 3.12 11.86
N GLN A 145 -2.95 3.06 10.62
CA GLN A 145 -2.45 3.84 9.47
C GLN A 145 -3.59 4.66 8.87
N GLY A 146 -3.48 5.98 8.93
CA GLY A 146 -4.53 6.95 8.60
C GLY A 146 -5.26 7.53 9.83
N TYR A 147 -5.15 6.91 11.00
CA TYR A 147 -5.76 7.37 12.26
C TYR A 147 -4.82 7.16 13.45
N ARG A 148 -5.19 7.68 14.63
CA ARG A 148 -4.50 7.40 15.89
C ARG A 148 -4.57 5.92 16.24
N ASP A 149 -3.50 5.40 16.83
CA ASP A 149 -3.42 4.00 17.29
C ASP A 149 -4.57 3.70 18.26
N ALA A 150 -5.15 2.50 18.15
CA ALA A 150 -6.21 2.02 19.04
C ALA A 150 -5.70 1.74 20.45
N GLY A 151 -4.41 1.42 20.56
CA GLY A 151 -3.80 0.87 21.78
C GLY A 151 -4.06 -0.63 21.92
N GLU A 152 -3.39 -1.22 22.91
CA GLU A 152 -3.62 -2.61 23.32
C GLU A 152 -4.91 -2.73 24.14
N ILE A 153 -5.53 -3.91 24.08
CA ILE A 153 -6.64 -4.30 24.93
C ILE A 153 -6.12 -5.50 25.71
N ASP A 154 -5.92 -5.33 27.02
CA ASP A 154 -5.59 -6.41 27.95
C ASP A 154 -6.84 -7.22 28.31
#